data_AF-A0A9X3F3J3-F1
#
_entry.id   AF-A0A9X3F3J3-F1
#
_cell.length_a   1.000
_cell.length_b   1.000
_cell.length_c   1.000
_cell.angle_alpha   90.00
_cell.angle_beta   90.00
_cell.angle_gamma   90.00
#
_symmetry.space_group_name_H-M   'P 1'
#
loop_
_entity.id
_entity.type
_entity.pdbx_description
1 polymer ?
#
loop_
_entity_poly.entity_id
_entity_poly.type
_entity_poly.pdbx_seq_one_letter_code
_entity_poly.pdbx_strand_id
1 'polypeptide(L)'
;MQQKIFILFLFVWILAAKSWGQMFLADVQFDKVNEVAVEAYVNRQMQNDKQTFWDVKPSLTPTSSTDGFCFHEREYVIKDSLYKVWDYYVHTNPGDAWNAGKLGFGMLFSKERDEMIYADDKVDRIEPGQVVYLNLHLLKIKNIATAFEIIKVDGKDGVIEFSYLDDNVTLGKQQLNFVKTPKGYTKIVHRSFFKSESVLRDHFLYPYFHTRMTNTYHRNMKRMYKSQSN
;
A
#
# COMPACT_ATOMS: atom_id res chain seq x y z
N MET A 1 3.57 10.43 -56.53
CA MET A 1 3.99 9.22 -55.80
C MET A 1 4.57 9.52 -54.41
N GLN A 2 5.33 10.62 -54.25
CA GLN A 2 5.94 11.01 -52.96
C GLN A 2 4.95 11.33 -51.81
N GLN A 3 3.79 11.95 -52.09
CA GLN A 3 2.77 12.23 -51.06
C GLN A 3 2.16 10.97 -50.40
N LYS A 4 2.05 9.86 -51.15
CA LYS A 4 1.49 8.60 -50.60
C LYS A 4 2.46 7.88 -49.66
N ILE A 5 3.77 8.08 -49.85
CA ILE A 5 4.82 7.51 -49.00
C ILE A 5 4.89 8.27 -47.66
N PHE A 6 4.67 9.59 -47.67
CA PHE A 6 4.72 10.41 -46.46
C PHE A 6 3.57 10.09 -45.48
N ILE A 7 2.37 9.79 -45.98
CA ILE A 7 1.22 9.39 -45.15
C ILE A 7 1.45 8.02 -44.50
N LEU A 8 2.12 7.10 -45.19
CA LEU A 8 2.45 5.77 -44.64
C LEU A 8 3.45 5.85 -43.48
N PHE A 9 4.45 6.74 -43.57
CA PHE A 9 5.41 6.96 -42.48
C PHE A 9 4.78 7.64 -41.26
N LEU A 10 3.78 8.52 -41.45
CA LEU A 10 3.03 9.13 -40.34
C LEU A 10 2.18 8.11 -39.58
N PHE A 11 1.59 7.14 -40.29
CA PHE A 11 0.78 6.08 -39.69
C PHE A 11 1.61 5.07 -38.88
N VAL A 12 2.83 4.75 -39.35
CA VAL A 12 3.76 3.87 -38.62
C VAL A 12 4.30 4.54 -37.35
N TRP A 13 4.48 5.87 -37.35
CA TRP A 13 4.86 6.62 -36.14
C TRP A 13 3.73 6.70 -35.10
N ILE A 14 2.46 6.79 -35.52
CA ILE A 14 1.30 6.77 -34.62
C ILE A 14 1.08 5.36 -34.01
N LEU A 15 1.42 4.29 -34.74
CA LEU A 15 1.37 2.91 -34.23
C LEU A 15 2.60 2.53 -33.38
N ALA A 16 3.72 3.24 -33.54
CA ALA A 16 4.92 3.09 -32.70
C ALA A 16 4.90 3.96 -31.44
N ALA A 17 3.97 4.91 -31.34
CA ALA A 17 3.56 5.45 -30.05
C ALA A 17 2.91 4.29 -29.30
N LYS A 18 3.70 3.62 -28.44
CA LYS A 18 3.18 2.65 -27.48
C LYS A 18 1.92 3.28 -26.89
N SER A 19 0.75 2.71 -27.14
CA SER A 19 -0.39 3.00 -26.27
C SER A 19 0.06 2.46 -24.91
N TRP A 20 0.35 3.34 -23.97
CA TRP A 20 0.47 2.97 -22.58
C TRP A 20 -0.96 2.63 -22.16
N GLY A 21 -1.36 1.38 -22.44
CA GLY A 21 -2.69 0.90 -22.14
C GLY A 21 -2.78 0.76 -20.64
N GLN A 22 -3.49 1.69 -20.00
CA GLN A 22 -3.74 1.66 -18.57
C GLN A 22 -4.37 0.32 -18.19
N MET A 23 -3.83 -0.32 -17.14
CA MET A 23 -4.37 -1.59 -16.70
C MET A 23 -5.81 -1.44 -16.16
N PHE A 24 -6.73 -2.26 -16.68
CA PHE A 24 -8.11 -2.27 -16.23
C PHE A 24 -8.25 -3.07 -14.93
N LEU A 25 -9.24 -2.71 -14.10
CA LEU A 25 -9.60 -3.51 -12.92
C LEU A 25 -10.07 -4.91 -13.33
N ALA A 26 -10.67 -5.04 -14.52
CA ALA A 26 -11.13 -6.31 -15.08
C ALA A 26 -9.98 -7.26 -15.48
N ASP A 27 -8.75 -6.76 -15.58
CA ASP A 27 -7.57 -7.56 -15.95
C ASP A 27 -6.92 -8.27 -14.75
N VAL A 28 -7.48 -8.11 -13.54
CA VAL A 28 -6.98 -8.78 -12.34
C VAL A 28 -7.16 -10.29 -12.44
N GLN A 29 -6.07 -11.01 -12.17
CA GLN A 29 -6.05 -12.48 -12.10
C GLN A 29 -6.44 -12.88 -10.67
N PHE A 30 -7.74 -12.94 -10.39
CA PHE A 30 -8.26 -13.19 -9.03
C PHE A 30 -7.87 -14.58 -8.47
N ASP A 31 -7.59 -15.55 -9.34
CA ASP A 31 -7.02 -16.85 -8.98
C ASP A 31 -5.66 -16.73 -8.28
N LYS A 32 -4.91 -15.65 -8.52
CA LYS A 32 -3.63 -15.36 -7.86
C LYS A 32 -3.74 -14.55 -6.56
N VAL A 33 -4.88 -13.87 -6.35
CA VAL A 33 -5.09 -12.99 -5.18
C VAL A 33 -5.32 -13.80 -3.90
N ASN A 34 -5.86 -15.02 -4.01
CA ASN A 34 -6.11 -15.96 -2.90
C ASN A 34 -6.93 -15.38 -1.72
N GLU A 35 -7.60 -14.24 -1.91
CA GLU A 35 -8.33 -13.51 -0.85
C GLU A 35 -9.69 -13.01 -1.36
N VAL A 36 -10.74 -13.78 -1.09
CA VAL A 36 -12.12 -13.51 -1.57
C VAL A 36 -12.61 -12.10 -1.19
N ALA A 37 -12.19 -11.58 -0.03
CA ALA A 37 -12.57 -10.23 0.39
C ALA A 37 -11.94 -9.16 -0.51
N VAL A 38 -10.73 -9.38 -1.01
CA VAL A 38 -10.02 -8.47 -1.93
C VAL A 38 -10.69 -8.50 -3.31
N GLU A 39 -11.06 -9.68 -3.80
CA GLU A 39 -11.84 -9.81 -5.04
C GLU A 39 -13.17 -9.03 -4.94
N ALA A 40 -13.93 -9.23 -3.86
CA ALA A 40 -15.15 -8.47 -3.62
C ALA A 40 -14.91 -6.95 -3.50
N TYR A 41 -13.72 -6.54 -3.02
CA TYR A 41 -13.33 -5.14 -2.96
C TYR A 41 -13.15 -4.54 -4.35
N VAL A 42 -12.37 -5.19 -5.21
CA VAL A 42 -12.12 -4.76 -6.59
C VAL A 42 -13.42 -4.75 -7.40
N ASN A 43 -14.24 -5.79 -7.26
CA ASN A 43 -15.53 -5.84 -7.95
C ASN A 43 -16.45 -4.67 -7.57
N ARG A 44 -16.44 -4.25 -6.30
CA ARG A 44 -17.18 -3.06 -5.87
C ARG A 44 -16.61 -1.77 -6.46
N GLN A 45 -15.29 -1.67 -6.64
CA GLN A 45 -14.68 -0.53 -7.33
C GLN A 45 -15.19 -0.45 -8.78
N MET A 46 -15.26 -1.57 -9.50
CA MET A 46 -15.81 -1.62 -10.86
C MET A 46 -17.30 -1.22 -10.90
N GLN A 47 -18.08 -1.64 -9.90
CA GLN A 47 -19.49 -1.26 -9.76
C GLN A 47 -19.68 0.23 -9.46
N ASN A 48 -18.66 0.89 -8.91
CA ASN A 48 -18.63 2.32 -8.64
C ASN A 48 -17.91 3.11 -9.75
N ASP A 49 -18.06 2.66 -11.00
CA ASP A 49 -17.57 3.32 -12.21
C ASP A 49 -16.05 3.50 -12.30
N LYS A 50 -15.24 2.75 -11.53
CA LYS A 50 -13.78 2.71 -11.70
C LYS A 50 -13.42 1.69 -12.78
N GLN A 51 -12.81 2.13 -13.87
CA GLN A 51 -12.44 1.27 -15.00
C GLN A 51 -10.99 0.81 -14.91
N THR A 52 -10.07 1.74 -14.60
CA THR A 52 -8.63 1.47 -14.55
C THR A 52 -8.09 1.70 -13.15
N PHE A 53 -6.94 1.11 -12.83
CA PHE A 53 -6.30 1.34 -11.54
C PHE A 53 -5.85 2.80 -11.35
N TRP A 54 -5.87 3.61 -12.40
CA TRP A 54 -5.65 5.05 -12.31
C TRP A 54 -6.86 5.80 -11.74
N ASP A 55 -8.07 5.25 -11.85
CA ASP A 55 -9.28 5.79 -11.21
C ASP A 55 -9.28 5.58 -9.70
N VAL A 56 -8.40 4.69 -9.21
CA VAL A 56 -8.18 4.47 -7.79
C VAL A 56 -7.25 5.55 -7.23
N LYS A 57 -7.78 6.39 -6.33
CA LYS A 57 -7.06 7.53 -5.75
C LYS A 57 -6.85 7.40 -4.25
N PRO A 58 -5.75 7.94 -3.72
CA PRO A 58 -5.58 8.06 -2.29
C PRO A 58 -6.55 9.11 -1.75
N SER A 59 -7.08 8.87 -0.56
CA SER A 59 -7.96 9.81 0.15
C SER A 59 -7.24 11.08 0.58
N LEU A 60 -5.92 11.02 0.79
CA LEU A 60 -5.07 12.14 1.13
C LEU A 60 -3.76 12.10 0.33
N THR A 61 -3.26 13.27 -0.04
CA THR A 61 -1.91 13.44 -0.59
C THR A 61 -0.91 13.72 0.54
N PRO A 62 0.42 13.69 0.29
CA PRO A 62 1.43 13.99 1.31
C PRO A 62 1.22 15.36 1.97
N THR A 63 0.74 16.36 1.20
CA THR A 63 0.54 17.74 1.66
C THR A 63 -0.86 18.02 2.21
N SER A 64 -1.80 17.05 2.15
CA SER A 64 -3.13 17.24 2.72
C SER A 64 -3.07 17.48 4.23
N SER A 65 -3.87 18.45 4.70
CA SER A 65 -4.11 18.65 6.13
C SER A 65 -4.83 17.43 6.73
N THR A 66 -4.53 17.15 7.99
CA THR A 66 -5.19 16.13 8.82
C THR A 66 -6.09 16.75 9.89
N ASP A 67 -6.45 18.03 9.75
CA ASP A 67 -7.34 18.70 10.68
C ASP A 67 -8.70 18.02 10.72
N GLY A 68 -9.19 17.73 11.94
CA GLY A 68 -10.45 17.01 12.15
C GLY A 68 -10.38 15.49 11.95
N PHE A 69 -9.19 14.92 11.71
CA PHE A 69 -8.97 13.47 11.77
C PHE A 69 -8.68 13.03 13.21
N CYS A 70 -9.09 11.82 13.56
CA CYS A 70 -8.61 11.16 14.77
C CYS A 70 -7.14 10.79 14.61
N PHE A 71 -6.41 10.78 15.73
CA PHE A 71 -4.98 10.48 15.78
C PHE A 71 -4.69 9.25 16.63
N HIS A 72 -3.82 8.37 16.14
CA HIS A 72 -3.29 7.25 16.90
C HIS A 72 -1.79 7.09 16.63
N GLU A 73 -1.01 6.84 17.67
CA GLU A 73 0.44 6.66 17.58
C GLU A 73 0.90 5.42 18.35
N ARG A 74 1.88 4.71 17.78
CA ARG A 74 2.59 3.60 18.43
C ARG A 74 4.08 3.67 18.13
N GLU A 75 4.88 3.16 19.05
CA GLU A 75 6.33 3.08 18.91
C GLU A 75 6.80 1.62 18.92
N TYR A 76 7.78 1.32 18.08
CA TYR A 76 8.43 0.02 17.98
C TYR A 76 9.94 0.19 17.99
N VAL A 77 10.67 -0.79 18.54
CA VAL A 77 12.14 -0.75 18.61
C VAL A 77 12.75 -2.01 18.01
N ILE A 78 13.71 -1.79 17.12
CA ILE A 78 14.61 -2.81 16.56
C ILE A 78 16.03 -2.47 16.98
N LYS A 79 16.72 -3.46 17.58
CA LYS A 79 18.07 -3.30 18.16
C LYS A 79 19.16 -3.39 17.07
N ASP A 80 19.04 -2.53 16.05
CA ASP A 80 20.06 -2.34 15.02
C ASP A 80 20.04 -0.88 14.53
N SER A 81 21.05 -0.49 13.78
CA SER A 81 21.28 0.82 13.19
C SER A 81 20.13 1.29 12.28
N LEU A 82 19.93 2.61 12.26
CA LEU A 82 18.91 3.26 11.43
C LEU A 82 18.99 2.83 9.97
N TYR A 83 20.20 2.84 9.40
CA TYR A 83 20.44 2.48 8.00
C TYR A 83 19.94 1.07 7.67
N LYS A 84 20.36 0.06 8.44
CA LYS A 84 19.97 -1.33 8.18
C LYS A 84 18.46 -1.56 8.36
N VAL A 85 17.87 -0.94 9.38
CA VAL A 85 16.43 -1.09 9.63
C VAL A 85 15.60 -0.39 8.57
N TRP A 86 16.01 0.82 8.16
CA TRP A 86 15.38 1.54 7.06
C TRP A 86 15.45 0.74 5.75
N ASP A 87 16.66 0.32 5.38
CA ASP A 87 16.92 -0.46 4.18
C ASP A 87 16.06 -1.73 4.16
N TYR A 88 16.00 -2.44 5.29
CA TYR A 88 15.14 -3.60 5.43
C TYR A 88 13.66 -3.30 5.21
N TYR A 89 13.13 -2.25 5.84
CA TYR A 89 11.71 -1.89 5.67
C TYR A 89 11.38 -1.47 4.24
N VAL A 90 12.32 -0.84 3.53
CA VAL A 90 12.12 -0.40 2.15
C VAL A 90 12.18 -1.56 1.16
N HIS A 91 13.06 -2.54 1.38
CA HIS A 91 13.31 -3.63 0.43
C HIS A 91 12.65 -4.96 0.81
N THR A 92 11.88 -5.01 1.89
CA THR A 92 11.05 -6.19 2.18
C THR A 92 9.90 -6.26 1.18
N ASN A 93 9.72 -7.42 0.55
CA ASN A 93 8.62 -7.66 -0.37
C ASN A 93 7.27 -7.40 0.33
N PRO A 94 6.37 -6.57 -0.23
CA PRO A 94 5.02 -6.36 0.30
C PRO A 94 4.25 -7.64 0.59
N GLY A 95 4.41 -8.66 -0.26
CA GLY A 95 3.85 -9.99 -0.11
C GLY A 95 4.30 -10.73 1.15
N ASP A 96 5.48 -10.39 1.69
CA ASP A 96 5.96 -10.89 2.98
C ASP A 96 5.61 -9.94 4.13
N ALA A 97 5.77 -8.63 3.90
CA ALA A 97 5.60 -7.60 4.91
C ALA A 97 4.18 -7.57 5.48
N TRP A 98 3.18 -7.63 4.60
CA TRP A 98 1.75 -7.59 4.93
C TRP A 98 1.05 -8.95 4.87
N ASN A 99 1.79 -10.05 4.95
CA ASN A 99 1.21 -11.40 5.01
C ASN A 99 1.60 -12.10 6.31
N ALA A 100 0.80 -11.87 7.34
CA ALA A 100 1.04 -12.44 8.66
C ALA A 100 -0.25 -12.49 9.48
N GLY A 101 -0.66 -13.67 9.91
CA GLY A 101 -1.65 -13.95 10.97
C GLY A 101 -3.03 -13.28 10.84
N LYS A 102 -3.08 -11.95 10.94
CA LYS A 102 -4.26 -11.11 10.78
C LYS A 102 -4.27 -10.26 9.51
N LEU A 103 -3.19 -10.32 8.74
CA LEU A 103 -3.01 -9.62 7.48
C LEU A 103 -2.77 -10.68 6.41
N GLY A 104 -3.54 -10.64 5.34
CA GLY A 104 -3.30 -11.38 4.11
C GLY A 104 -2.99 -10.39 3.00
N PHE A 105 -1.86 -10.58 2.32
CA PHE A 105 -1.54 -9.82 1.13
C PHE A 105 -2.37 -10.36 -0.03
N GLY A 106 -3.19 -9.52 -0.64
CA GLY A 106 -3.94 -9.91 -1.84
C GLY A 106 -3.12 -9.66 -3.10
N MET A 107 -2.79 -8.38 -3.33
CA MET A 107 -2.08 -7.96 -4.52
C MET A 107 -1.54 -6.53 -4.38
N LEU A 108 -0.64 -6.13 -5.27
CA LEU A 108 -0.12 -4.78 -5.40
C LEU A 108 -0.26 -4.32 -6.85
N PHE A 109 -0.70 -3.08 -7.06
CA PHE A 109 -0.62 -2.42 -8.35
C PHE A 109 0.47 -1.34 -8.33
N SER A 110 1.37 -1.34 -9.30
CA SER A 110 2.38 -0.28 -9.46
C SER A 110 1.93 0.72 -10.51
N LYS A 111 1.61 1.95 -10.11
CA LYS A 111 1.25 3.03 -11.07
C LYS A 111 2.41 3.40 -11.99
N GLU A 112 3.65 3.34 -11.50
CA GLU A 112 4.82 3.69 -12.31
C GLU A 112 5.04 2.69 -13.46
N ARG A 113 4.85 1.40 -13.16
CA ARG A 113 5.09 0.31 -14.12
C ARG A 113 3.82 -0.17 -14.82
N ASP A 114 2.66 0.33 -14.39
CA ASP A 114 1.33 -0.05 -14.87
C ASP A 114 1.14 -1.59 -14.84
N GLU A 115 1.54 -2.21 -13.73
CA GLU A 115 1.58 -3.66 -13.58
C GLU A 115 0.94 -4.13 -12.26
N MET A 116 0.36 -5.33 -12.31
CA MET A 116 -0.07 -6.07 -11.12
C MET A 116 1.01 -7.03 -10.65
N ILE A 117 1.16 -7.09 -9.33
CA ILE A 117 2.09 -7.92 -8.59
C ILE A 117 1.27 -8.76 -7.61
N TYR A 118 1.50 -10.06 -7.62
CA TYR A 118 0.84 -11.03 -6.74
C TYR A 118 1.80 -11.57 -5.68
N ALA A 119 1.31 -12.43 -4.78
CA ALA A 119 2.05 -12.84 -3.59
C ALA A 119 3.43 -13.48 -3.86
N ASP A 120 3.55 -14.23 -4.96
CA ASP A 120 4.79 -14.93 -5.33
C ASP A 120 5.73 -14.06 -6.18
N ASP A 121 5.29 -12.89 -6.60
CA ASP A 121 6.08 -11.99 -7.42
C ASP A 121 7.09 -11.21 -6.56
N LYS A 122 8.26 -10.92 -7.14
CA LYS A 122 9.31 -10.18 -6.44
C LYS A 122 9.08 -8.68 -6.58
N VAL A 123 9.14 -7.98 -5.44
CA VAL A 123 9.22 -6.52 -5.39
C VAL A 123 10.54 -6.12 -4.77
N ASP A 124 11.37 -5.39 -5.53
CA ASP A 124 12.69 -4.98 -5.04
C ASP A 124 12.59 -3.94 -3.92
N ARG A 125 11.64 -3.01 -4.02
CA ARG A 125 11.43 -1.96 -3.01
C ARG A 125 10.02 -1.39 -3.04
N ILE A 126 9.62 -0.82 -1.91
CA ILE A 126 8.44 0.05 -1.86
C ILE A 126 8.75 1.43 -2.44
N GLU A 127 7.80 1.99 -3.17
CA GLU A 127 7.92 3.31 -3.78
C GLU A 127 6.56 4.01 -3.94
N PRO A 128 6.53 5.34 -4.08
CA PRO A 128 5.29 6.08 -4.28
C PRO A 128 4.51 5.60 -5.51
N GLY A 129 3.19 5.55 -5.40
CA GLY A 129 2.29 5.09 -6.47
C GLY A 129 1.99 3.59 -6.45
N GLN A 130 2.61 2.83 -5.55
CA GLN A 130 2.23 1.43 -5.31
C GLN A 130 0.96 1.36 -4.45
N VAL A 131 -0.07 0.70 -4.98
CA VAL A 131 -1.36 0.47 -4.30
C VAL A 131 -1.42 -0.96 -3.80
N VAL A 132 -1.46 -1.13 -2.48
CA VAL A 132 -1.46 -2.44 -1.81
C VAL A 132 -2.86 -2.80 -1.37
N TYR A 133 -3.35 -3.96 -1.79
CA TYR A 133 -4.64 -4.52 -1.39
C TYR A 133 -4.43 -5.65 -0.38
N LEU A 134 -5.09 -5.52 0.77
CA LEU A 134 -4.96 -6.45 1.90
C LEU A 134 -6.30 -7.02 2.31
N ASN A 135 -6.28 -8.25 2.80
CA ASN A 135 -7.32 -8.81 3.62
C ASN A 135 -6.97 -8.68 5.12
N LEU A 136 -7.89 -8.13 5.91
CA LEU A 136 -7.78 -8.05 7.36
C LEU A 136 -8.61 -9.16 8.01
N HIS A 137 -7.96 -10.12 8.66
CA HIS A 137 -8.62 -11.19 9.42
C HIS A 137 -8.96 -10.69 10.84
N LEU A 138 -10.11 -10.03 10.98
CA LEU A 138 -10.52 -9.42 12.25
C LEU A 138 -10.98 -10.45 13.28
N LEU A 139 -11.69 -11.51 12.84
CA LEU A 139 -12.20 -12.65 13.62
C LEU A 139 -12.33 -13.89 12.71
N LYS A 140 -12.62 -15.09 13.25
CA LYS A 140 -12.74 -16.35 12.49
C LYS A 140 -13.79 -16.34 11.36
N ILE A 141 -14.71 -15.38 11.33
CA ILE A 141 -15.89 -15.38 10.46
C ILE A 141 -15.98 -14.16 9.54
N LYS A 142 -15.18 -13.11 9.79
CA LYS A 142 -15.29 -11.86 9.03
C LYS A 142 -13.91 -11.32 8.67
N ASN A 143 -13.70 -11.32 7.37
CA ASN A 143 -12.58 -10.71 6.67
C ASN A 143 -13.03 -9.34 6.14
N ILE A 144 -12.14 -8.35 6.19
CA ILE A 144 -12.38 -7.03 5.60
C ILE A 144 -11.23 -6.71 4.68
N ALA A 145 -11.52 -6.46 3.42
CA ALA A 145 -10.53 -5.92 2.51
C ALA A 145 -10.36 -4.41 2.70
N THR A 146 -9.12 -3.98 2.57
CA THR A 146 -8.71 -2.58 2.56
C THR A 146 -7.59 -2.41 1.55
N ALA A 147 -7.39 -1.20 1.07
CA ALA A 147 -6.21 -0.87 0.30
C ALA A 147 -5.63 0.48 0.69
N PHE A 148 -4.35 0.67 0.40
CA PHE A 148 -3.69 1.94 0.58
C PHE A 148 -2.67 2.15 -0.53
N GLU A 149 -2.40 3.41 -0.84
CA GLU A 149 -1.34 3.81 -1.74
C GLU A 149 -0.15 4.31 -0.94
N ILE A 150 1.05 3.87 -1.27
CA ILE A 150 2.28 4.49 -0.78
C ILE A 150 2.41 5.85 -1.46
N ILE A 151 2.39 6.92 -0.68
CA ILE A 151 2.38 8.31 -1.20
C ILE A 151 3.71 9.04 -0.97
N LYS A 152 4.56 8.53 -0.07
CA LYS A 152 5.90 9.07 0.18
C LYS A 152 6.85 7.98 0.68
N VAL A 153 8.07 7.96 0.14
CA VAL A 153 9.21 7.21 0.67
C VAL A 153 10.43 8.13 0.64
N ASP A 154 10.86 8.60 1.80
CA ASP A 154 11.90 9.61 1.95
C ASP A 154 13.01 9.10 2.88
N GLY A 155 14.11 8.67 2.26
CA GLY A 155 15.27 8.13 2.99
C GLY A 155 16.08 9.17 3.73
N LYS A 156 15.93 10.46 3.41
CA LYS A 156 16.63 11.55 4.11
C LYS A 156 15.97 11.81 5.46
N ASP A 157 14.64 11.91 5.46
CA ASP A 157 13.85 12.17 6.67
C ASP A 157 13.46 10.88 7.41
N GLY A 158 13.71 9.71 6.80
CA GLY A 158 13.35 8.41 7.35
C GLY A 158 11.84 8.26 7.47
N VAL A 159 11.10 8.64 6.40
CA VAL A 159 9.63 8.67 6.39
C VAL A 159 9.07 7.79 5.29
N ILE A 160 8.14 6.90 5.65
CA ILE A 160 7.26 6.21 4.71
C ILE A 160 5.83 6.67 5.03
N GLU A 161 5.09 7.15 4.04
CA GLU A 161 3.67 7.49 4.18
C GLU A 161 2.83 6.70 3.20
N PHE A 162 1.67 6.28 3.68
CA PHE A 162 0.66 5.62 2.87
C PHE A 162 -0.72 6.20 3.19
N SER A 163 -1.54 6.39 2.18
CA SER A 163 -2.91 6.89 2.30
C SER A 163 -3.89 5.78 1.98
N TYR A 164 -4.92 5.67 2.82
CA TYR A 164 -6.10 4.89 2.48
C TYR A 164 -6.71 5.38 1.18
N LEU A 165 -7.32 4.49 0.40
CA LEU A 165 -8.04 4.88 -0.81
C LEU A 165 -9.30 5.70 -0.49
N ASP A 166 -9.77 6.48 -1.45
CA ASP A 166 -10.99 7.29 -1.33
C ASP A 166 -12.29 6.47 -1.22
N ASP A 167 -12.25 5.22 -1.68
CA ASP A 167 -13.34 4.24 -1.61
C ASP A 167 -13.27 3.35 -0.37
N ASN A 168 -12.25 3.54 0.48
CA ASN A 168 -12.20 2.85 1.76
C ASN A 168 -13.28 3.38 2.69
N VAL A 169 -13.77 2.48 3.52
CA VAL A 169 -14.69 2.79 4.61
C VAL A 169 -14.08 3.83 5.58
N THR A 170 -12.76 3.80 5.80
CA THR A 170 -12.00 4.81 6.57
C THR A 170 -11.07 5.57 5.63
N LEU A 171 -11.12 6.90 5.70
CA LEU A 171 -10.21 7.80 4.99
C LEU A 171 -9.03 8.17 5.89
N GLY A 172 -7.92 8.59 5.28
CA GLY A 172 -6.79 9.15 6.00
C GLY A 172 -5.43 8.65 5.52
N LYS A 173 -4.42 8.84 6.37
CA LYS A 173 -3.05 8.43 6.08
C LYS A 173 -2.34 7.89 7.32
N GLN A 174 -1.32 7.09 7.06
CA GLN A 174 -0.43 6.54 8.04
C GLN A 174 1.01 6.91 7.69
N GLN A 175 1.85 6.99 8.71
CA GLN A 175 3.23 7.39 8.58
C GLN A 175 4.11 6.51 9.47
N LEU A 176 5.22 6.02 8.91
CA LEU A 176 6.32 5.43 9.65
C LEU A 176 7.48 6.40 9.66
N ASN A 177 7.92 6.83 10.84
CA ASN A 177 9.12 7.64 11.03
C ASN A 177 10.19 6.82 11.73
N PHE A 178 11.39 6.77 11.16
CA PHE A 178 12.52 6.01 11.68
C PHE A 178 13.52 6.95 12.33
N VAL A 179 13.80 6.73 13.62
CA VAL A 179 14.63 7.63 14.44
C VAL A 179 15.69 6.84 15.18
N LYS A 180 16.94 7.31 15.13
CA LYS A 180 18.03 6.74 15.92
C LYS A 180 17.83 7.08 17.40
N THR A 181 17.89 6.06 18.25
CA THR A 181 17.84 6.21 19.71
C THR A 181 19.23 6.55 20.28
N PRO A 182 19.33 7.07 21.52
CA PRO A 182 20.62 7.31 22.18
C PRO A 182 21.50 6.06 22.30
N LYS A 183 20.90 4.86 22.34
CA LYS A 183 21.62 3.57 22.39
C LYS A 183 22.10 3.07 21.02
N GLY A 184 21.89 3.85 19.95
CA GLY A 184 22.23 3.47 18.58
C GLY A 184 21.21 2.56 17.88
N TYR A 185 20.15 2.13 18.56
CA TYR A 185 19.04 1.36 17.99
C TYR A 185 18.10 2.23 17.16
N THR A 186 17.17 1.60 16.45
CA THR A 186 16.13 2.28 15.66
C THR A 186 14.78 2.22 16.35
N LYS A 187 14.19 3.39 16.57
CA LYS A 187 12.80 3.56 16.97
C LYS A 187 11.97 3.86 15.71
N ILE A 188 10.85 3.16 15.57
CA ILE A 188 9.89 3.34 14.49
C ILE A 188 8.63 3.89 15.12
N VAL A 189 8.26 5.11 14.75
CA VAL A 189 7.03 5.75 15.21
C VAL A 189 5.99 5.60 14.11
N HIS A 190 4.93 4.85 14.40
CA HIS A 190 3.81 4.62 13.50
C HIS A 190 2.67 5.56 13.90
N ARG A 191 2.33 6.52 13.04
CA ARG A 191 1.20 7.43 13.20
C ARG A 191 0.08 7.08 12.25
N SER A 192 -1.15 7.31 12.68
CA SER A 192 -2.32 7.12 11.85
C SER A 192 -3.30 8.27 12.10
N PHE A 193 -3.64 8.94 11.02
CA PHE A 193 -4.68 9.96 10.94
C PHE A 193 -5.84 9.33 10.20
N PHE A 194 -6.99 9.21 10.85
CA PHE A 194 -8.12 8.48 10.28
C PHE A 194 -9.45 9.16 10.60
N LYS A 195 -10.40 9.01 9.68
CA LYS A 195 -11.74 9.54 9.81
C LYS A 195 -12.74 8.63 9.09
N SER A 196 -13.93 8.52 9.65
CA SER A 196 -15.05 7.88 9.00
C SER A 196 -16.39 8.54 9.26
N GLU A 197 -17.43 7.98 8.66
CA GLU A 197 -18.82 8.38 8.91
C GLU A 197 -19.34 7.95 10.29
N SER A 198 -18.61 7.09 11.02
CA SER A 198 -19.07 6.54 12.31
C SER A 198 -18.16 6.95 13.45
N VAL A 199 -18.64 7.87 14.29
CA VAL A 199 -17.94 8.31 15.51
C VAL A 199 -17.66 7.14 16.46
N LEU A 200 -18.60 6.22 16.62
CA LEU A 200 -18.41 5.01 17.43
C LEU A 200 -17.26 4.14 16.89
N ARG A 201 -17.21 3.97 15.57
CA ARG A 201 -16.14 3.21 14.94
C ARG A 201 -14.80 3.90 15.12
N ASP A 202 -14.74 5.21 14.91
CA ASP A 202 -13.51 5.98 15.01
C ASP A 202 -12.96 6.01 16.44
N HIS A 203 -13.84 6.08 17.44
CA HIS A 203 -13.38 6.21 18.83
C HIS A 203 -13.07 4.86 19.50
N PHE A 204 -13.78 3.77 19.14
CA PHE A 204 -13.67 2.49 19.85
C PHE A 204 -13.19 1.33 18.99
N LEU A 205 -13.83 1.08 17.85
CA LEU A 205 -13.56 -0.11 17.05
C LEU A 205 -12.24 0.02 16.30
N TYR A 206 -12.04 1.15 15.63
CA TYR A 206 -10.87 1.40 14.80
C TYR A 206 -9.58 1.35 15.63
N PRO A 207 -9.42 2.08 16.76
CA PRO A 207 -8.17 2.02 17.52
C PRO A 207 -7.82 0.61 17.99
N TYR A 208 -8.82 -0.18 18.40
CA TYR A 208 -8.64 -1.56 18.83
C TYR A 208 -8.14 -2.47 17.70
N PHE A 209 -8.87 -2.52 16.57
CA PHE A 209 -8.50 -3.39 15.45
C PHE A 209 -7.23 -2.89 14.77
N HIS A 210 -7.10 -1.58 14.59
CA HIS A 210 -5.91 -0.95 14.01
C HIS A 210 -4.65 -1.27 14.79
N THR A 211 -4.67 -1.11 16.13
CA THR A 211 -3.56 -1.52 17.00
C THR A 211 -3.17 -2.98 16.78
N ARG A 212 -4.15 -3.88 16.62
CA ARG A 212 -3.87 -5.31 16.41
C ARG A 212 -3.23 -5.57 15.05
N MET A 213 -3.60 -4.82 14.01
CA MET A 213 -3.01 -4.93 12.67
C MET A 213 -1.60 -4.37 12.62
N THR A 214 -1.40 -3.14 13.10
CA THR A 214 -0.07 -2.50 13.14
C THR A 214 0.91 -3.31 13.98
N ASN A 215 0.50 -3.84 15.13
CA ASN A 215 1.32 -4.74 15.94
C ASN A 215 1.65 -6.05 15.23
N THR A 216 0.77 -6.55 14.35
CA THR A 216 1.03 -7.79 13.61
C THR A 216 2.05 -7.53 12.50
N TYR A 217 1.88 -6.46 11.73
CA TYR A 217 2.86 -5.98 10.75
C TYR A 217 4.26 -5.79 11.37
N HIS A 218 4.39 -4.97 12.41
CA HIS A 218 5.71 -4.68 12.99
C HIS A 218 6.36 -5.90 13.67
N ARG A 219 5.56 -6.81 14.26
CA ARG A 219 6.09 -8.07 14.77
C ARG A 219 6.58 -8.98 13.65
N ASN A 220 5.87 -9.01 12.52
CA ASN A 220 6.28 -9.77 11.35
C ASN A 220 7.59 -9.24 10.78
N MET A 221 7.67 -7.92 10.50
CA MET A 221 8.89 -7.25 10.05
C MET A 221 10.07 -7.54 10.98
N LYS A 222 9.88 -7.41 12.30
CA LYS A 222 10.93 -7.69 13.28
C LYS A 222 11.34 -9.17 13.31
N ARG A 223 10.40 -10.10 13.13
CA ARG A 223 10.68 -11.54 13.08
C ARG A 223 11.53 -11.87 11.85
N MET A 224 11.10 -11.42 10.68
CA MET A 224 11.77 -11.67 9.42
C MET A 224 13.17 -11.02 9.38
N TYR A 225 13.32 -9.82 9.95
CA TYR A 225 14.61 -9.15 10.09
C TYR A 225 15.61 -10.01 10.88
N LYS A 226 15.16 -10.56 12.01
CA LYS A 226 15.99 -11.41 12.87
C LYS A 226 16.38 -12.74 12.24
N SER A 227 15.52 -13.31 11.39
CA SER A 227 15.83 -14.58 10.73
C SER A 227 16.86 -14.43 9.62
N GLN A 228 17.05 -13.24 9.05
CA GLN A 228 18.10 -12.98 8.06
C GLN A 228 19.45 -12.64 8.69
N SER A 229 19.46 -12.19 9.94
CA SER A 229 20.68 -11.81 10.67
C SER A 229 21.36 -12.95 11.43
N ASN A 230 20.76 -14.14 11.42
CA ASN A 230 21.27 -15.38 12.01
C ASN A 230 21.76 -16.31 10.91
#